data_AF-A0A8T1S9H2-F1
#
_entry.id   AF-A0A8T1S9H2-F1
#
_cell.length_a   1.000
_cell.length_b   1.000
_cell.length_c   1.000
_cell.angle_alpha   90.00
_cell.angle_beta   90.00
_cell.angle_gamma   90.00
#
_symmetry.space_group_name_H-M   'P 1'
#
loop_
_entity.id
_entity.type
_entity.pdbx_description
1 polymer ?
#
loop_
_entity_poly.entity_id
_entity_poly.type
_entity_poly.pdbx_seq_one_letter_code
_entity_poly.pdbx_strand_id
1 'polypeptide(L)' 'MPAKGPLQSVQVFGRKKTATAVAHCKRGNGLIKVNGRPLEMIEPRTLQYKVSI' A
#
# COMPACT_ATOMS: atom_id res chain seq x y z
N MET A 1 10.09 10.02 28.51
CA MET A 1 9.29 9.61 27.33
C MET A 1 9.79 8.24 26.91
N PRO A 2 8.96 7.19 26.82
CA PRO A 2 9.47 5.87 26.43
C PRO A 2 10.11 5.99 25.03
N ALA A 3 11.31 5.44 24.88
CA ALA A 3 11.97 5.38 23.59
C ALA A 3 11.03 4.71 22.58
N LYS A 4 10.86 5.33 21.41
CA LYS A 4 10.05 4.76 20.32
C LYS A 4 10.67 3.41 19.98
N GLY A 5 10.00 2.32 20.36
CA GLY A 5 10.44 0.97 20.03
C GLY A 5 10.68 0.81 18.53
N PRO A 6 11.38 -0.25 18.08
CA PRO A 6 11.70 -0.45 16.67
C PRO A 6 10.44 -0.25 15.82
N LEU A 7 10.57 0.58 14.76
CA LEU A 7 9.44 0.87 13.88
C LEU A 7 8.93 -0.44 13.28
N GLN A 8 7.72 -0.84 13.68
CA GLN A 8 7.02 -1.98 13.12
C GLN A 8 6.56 -1.61 11.70
N SER A 9 7.44 -1.83 10.73
CA SER A 9 7.17 -1.66 9.33
C SER A 9 7.58 -2.89 8.52
N VAL A 10 6.72 -3.28 7.60
CA VAL A 10 6.96 -4.36 6.65
C VAL A 10 6.98 -3.74 5.26
N GLN A 11 7.97 -4.11 4.44
CA GLN A 11 8.04 -3.73 3.04
C GLN A 11 8.05 -5.00 2.20
N VAL A 12 7.12 -5.08 1.25
CA VAL A 12 7.03 -6.18 0.28
C VAL A 12 6.94 -5.63 -1.12
N PHE A 13 7.33 -6.46 -2.10
CA PHE A 13 7.16 -6.15 -3.51
C PHE A 13 6.33 -7.24 -4.21
N GLY A 14 5.47 -6.82 -5.12
CA GLY A 14 4.72 -7.69 -6.02
C GLY A 14 5.11 -7.39 -7.45
N ARG A 15 5.36 -8.43 -8.25
CA ARG A 15 5.72 -8.27 -9.67
C ARG A 15 4.78 -9.07 -10.57
N LYS A 16 4.25 -8.42 -11.60
CA LYS A 16 3.47 -9.05 -12.67
C LYS A 16 4.00 -8.55 -14.01
N LYS A 17 4.66 -9.45 -14.77
CA LYS A 17 5.40 -9.09 -15.99
C LYS A 17 6.43 -7.98 -15.70
N THR A 18 6.25 -6.80 -16.30
CA THR A 18 7.08 -5.60 -16.10
C THR A 18 6.57 -4.67 -15.00
N ALA A 19 5.34 -4.87 -14.50
CA ALA A 19 4.77 -4.07 -13.44
C ALA A 19 5.33 -4.51 -12.08
N THR A 20 5.88 -3.56 -11.33
CA THR A 20 6.40 -3.76 -9.96
C THR A 20 5.67 -2.82 -9.02
N ALA A 21 5.04 -3.37 -7.99
CA ALA A 21 4.39 -2.62 -6.92
C ALA A 21 5.15 -2.84 -5.61
N VAL A 22 5.32 -1.79 -4.80
CA VAL A 22 5.94 -1.87 -3.49
C VAL A 22 4.91 -1.43 -2.45
N ALA A 23 4.63 -2.31 -1.49
CA ALA A 23 3.72 -2.01 -0.38
C ALA A 23 4.54 -1.81 0.90
N HIS A 24 4.33 -0.65 1.52
CA HIS A 24 4.89 -0.32 2.83
C HIS A 24 3.78 -0.31 3.88
N CYS A 25 3.79 -1.31 4.74
CA CYS A 25 2.83 -1.44 5.83
C CYS A 25 3.48 -0.95 7.12
N LYS A 26 2.79 -0.06 7.84
CA LYS A 26 3.17 0.41 9.18
C LYS A 26 1.95 0.28 10.09
N ARG A 27 2.16 0.15 11.40
CA ARG A 27 1.06 0.19 12.37
C ARG A 27 0.35 1.55 12.29
N GLY A 28 -0.97 1.56 12.11
CA GLY A 28 -1.75 2.78 11.90
C GLY A 28 -3.22 2.51 11.61
N ASN A 29 -3.90 3.51 11.02
CA ASN A 29 -5.36 3.60 10.95
C ASN A 29 -6.01 2.88 9.74
N GLY A 30 -5.35 1.85 9.17
CA GLY A 30 -5.93 1.06 8.06
C GLY A 30 -6.09 1.80 6.72
N LEU A 31 -5.41 2.93 6.52
CA LEU A 31 -5.52 3.73 5.30
C LEU A 31 -4.62 3.18 4.19
N ILE A 32 -5.22 2.78 3.07
CA ILE A 32 -4.51 2.28 1.89
C ILE A 32 -4.43 3.41 0.84
N LYS A 33 -3.21 3.72 0.40
CA LYS A 33 -2.94 4.70 -0.66
C LYS A 33 -1.98 4.10 -1.68
N VAL A 34 -2.22 4.39 -2.95
CA VAL A 34 -1.32 4.03 -4.04
C VAL A 34 -0.76 5.31 -4.63
N ASN A 35 0.57 5.47 -4.63
CA ASN A 35 1.25 6.68 -5.12
C ASN A 35 0.69 7.99 -4.54
N GLY A 36 0.31 7.98 -3.25
CA GLY A 36 -0.25 9.15 -2.56
C GLY A 36 -1.73 9.43 -2.84
N ARG A 37 -2.38 8.67 -3.73
CA ARG A 37 -3.81 8.80 -4.06
C ARG A 37 -4.64 7.72 -3.36
N PRO A 38 -5.91 8.01 -3.01
CA PRO A 38 -6.85 6.99 -2.54
C PRO A 38 -7.09 5.92 -3.60
N LEU A 39 -7.43 4.72 -3.15
CA LEU A 39 -7.67 3.56 -4.01
C LEU A 39 -8.77 3.79 -5.07
N GLU A 40 -9.79 4.58 -4.71
CA GLU A 40 -10.95 4.92 -5.55
C GLU A 40 -10.58 5.75 -6.80
N MET A 41 -9.44 6.43 -6.76
CA MET A 41 -8.95 7.30 -7.85
C MET A 41 -7.95 6.59 -8.77
N ILE A 42 -7.74 5.27 -8.59
CA ILE A 42 -6.86 4.50 -9.47
C ILE A 42 -7.56 4.24 -10.80
N GLU A 43 -6.85 4.50 -11.89
CA GLU A 43 -7.26 4.13 -13.24
C GLU A 43 -6.54 2.86 -13.69
N PRO A 44 -7.18 1.99 -14.49
CA PRO A 44 -8.55 2.08 -15.03
C PRO A 44 -9.64 1.62 -14.06
N ARG A 45 -10.83 2.23 -14.12
CA ARG A 45 -11.94 1.98 -13.18
C ARG A 45 -12.39 0.52 -13.12
N THR A 46 -12.34 -0.19 -14.24
CA THR A 46 -12.68 -1.62 -14.32
C THR A 46 -11.79 -2.52 -13.46
N LEU A 47 -10.56 -2.10 -13.16
CA LEU A 47 -9.64 -2.87 -12.32
C LEU A 47 -9.72 -2.49 -10.83
N GLN A 48 -10.48 -1.45 -10.46
CA GLN A 48 -10.53 -0.95 -9.07
C GLN A 48 -10.94 -2.03 -8.06
N TYR A 49 -11.95 -2.84 -8.41
CA TYR A 49 -12.38 -3.94 -7.56
C TYR A 49 -11.23 -4.90 -7.28
N LYS A 50 -10.40 -5.22 -8.29
CA LYS A 50 -9.28 -6.16 -8.19
C LYS A 50 -8.12 -5.67 -7.31
N VAL A 51 -8.00 -4.37 -7.09
CA VAL A 51 -6.95 -3.77 -6.22
C VAL A 51 -7.48 -3.56 -4.79
N SER A 52 -8.80 -3.62 -4.60
CA SER A 52 -9.45 -3.47 -3.29
C SER A 52 -9.46 -4.76 -2.46
N ILE A 53 -9.36 -5.91 -3.14
CA ILE A 53 -9.24 -7.26 -2.55
C ILE A 53 -7.79 -7.73 -2.59
#